data_AF-A0A7X0D774-F1
#
_entry.id   AF-A0A7X0D774-F1
#
_cell.length_a   1.000
_cell.length_b   1.000
_cell.length_c   1.000
_cell.angle_alpha   90.00
_cell.angle_beta   90.00
_cell.angle_gamma   90.00
#
_symmetry.space_group_name_H-M   'P 1'
#
loop_
_entity.id
_entity.type
_entity.pdbx_description
1 polymer ?
#
loop_
_entity_poly.entity_id
_entity_poly.type
_entity_poly.pdbx_seq_one_letter_code
_entity_poly.pdbx_strand_id
1 'polypeptide(L)' 'MTTRDDPLLRLLHKHYGHRWSIRRTKSLWIATARDPDADHAPTVIHDSIEAFVHDLENPPARAGRPSRPHPSST' A
#
# COMPACT_ATOMS: atom_id res chain seq x y z
N MET A 1 14.22 19.70 -3.36
CA MET A 1 14.85 18.65 -4.17
C MET A 1 13.80 17.57 -4.43
N THR A 2 13.26 17.56 -5.65
CA THR A 2 12.04 16.85 -6.04
C THR A 2 12.39 15.56 -6.79
N THR A 3 12.12 14.42 -6.17
CA THR A 3 11.27 13.32 -6.70
C THR A 3 11.27 13.04 -8.22
N ARG A 4 12.43 13.06 -8.89
CA ARG A 4 12.53 12.65 -10.31
C ARG A 4 13.53 11.53 -10.58
N ASP A 5 14.43 11.25 -9.64
CA ASP A 5 15.43 10.20 -9.78
C ASP A 5 15.46 9.25 -8.59
N ASP A 6 14.30 8.71 -8.24
CA ASP A 6 14.26 7.53 -7.38
C ASP A 6 14.24 6.27 -8.25
N PRO A 7 15.39 5.60 -8.44
CA PRO A 7 15.45 4.36 -9.21
C PRO A 7 14.53 3.30 -8.62
N LEU A 8 14.36 3.31 -7.29
CA LEU A 8 13.47 2.42 -6.58
C LEU A 8 12.00 2.71 -6.88
N LEU A 9 11.58 3.98 -6.90
CA LEU A 9 10.22 4.36 -7.29
C LEU A 9 9.93 3.91 -8.72
N ARG A 10 10.89 4.08 -9.66
CA ARG A 10 10.74 3.62 -11.04
C ARG A 10 10.61 2.10 -11.13
N LEU A 11 11.38 1.36 -10.34
CA LEU A 11 11.32 -0.09 -10.29
C LEU A 11 9.96 -0.58 -9.77
N LEU A 12 9.50 -0.03 -8.65
CA LEU A 12 8.18 -0.35 -8.08
C LEU A 12 7.06 0.03 -9.06
N HIS A 13 7.17 1.17 -9.74
CA HIS A 13 6.18 1.56 -10.74
C HIS A 13 6.19 0.63 -11.97
N LYS A 14 7.34 0.04 -12.34
CA LYS A 14 7.42 -0.95 -13.41
C LYS A 14 6.82 -2.29 -12.99
N HIS A 15 7.08 -2.75 -11.78
CA HIS A 15 6.59 -4.04 -11.28
C HIS A 15 5.13 -3.98 -10.84
N TYR A 16 4.76 -3.00 -10.02
CA TYR A 16 3.46 -2.89 -9.38
C TYR A 16 2.54 -1.85 -10.01
N GLY A 17 3.03 -1.01 -10.93
CA GLY A 17 2.27 0.08 -11.55
C GLY A 17 1.02 -0.34 -12.33
N HIS A 18 0.91 -1.63 -12.66
CA HIS A 18 -0.27 -2.20 -13.29
C HIS A 18 -1.46 -2.30 -12.32
N ARG A 19 -1.20 -2.62 -11.05
CA ARG A 19 -2.21 -2.81 -9.99
C ARG A 19 -2.26 -1.63 -9.00
N TRP A 20 -1.15 -0.92 -8.84
CA TRP A 20 -0.97 0.13 -7.83
C TRP A 20 -0.49 1.44 -8.45
N SER A 21 -1.10 2.56 -8.04
CA SER A 21 -0.57 3.89 -8.26
C SER A 21 0.38 4.26 -7.11
N ILE A 22 1.69 4.19 -7.35
CA ILE A 22 2.73 4.43 -6.34
C ILE A 22 3.25 5.87 -6.42
N ARG A 23 3.34 6.54 -5.26
CA ARG A 23 3.83 7.90 -5.10
C ARG A 23 4.78 7.95 -3.90
N ARG A 24 5.87 8.70 -4.03
CA ARG A 24 6.80 8.97 -2.92
C ARG A 24 6.77 10.44 -2.57
N THR A 25 6.63 10.75 -1.29
CA THR A 25 6.80 12.09 -0.74
C THR A 25 8.19 12.24 -0.12
N LYS A 26 8.42 13.25 0.74
CA LYS A 26 9.74 13.47 1.37
C LYS A 26 10.19 12.31 2.26
N SER A 27 9.24 11.63 2.91
CA SER A 27 9.53 10.56 3.88
C SER A 27 8.53 9.42 3.86
N LEU A 28 7.46 9.51 3.06
CA LEU A 28 6.39 8.51 3.01
C LEU A 28 6.26 7.92 1.62
N TRP A 29 6.08 6.61 1.59
CA TRP A 29 5.64 5.82 0.47
C TRP A 29 4.14 5.66 0.51
N ILE A 30 3.49 5.92 -0.62
CA ILE A 30 2.04 5.87 -0.77
C ILE A 30 1.74 5.02 -2.00
N ALA A 31 0.93 3.98 -1.85
CA ALA A 31 0.39 3.19 -2.95
C ALA A 31 -1.13 3.20 -2.86
N THR A 32 -1.79 3.41 -3.99
CA THR A 32 -3.24 3.33 -4.10
C THR A 32 -3.60 2.24 -5.07
N ALA A 33 -4.45 1.29 -4.68
CA ALA A 33 -4.93 0.27 -5.59
C ALA A 33 -5.72 0.94 -6.74
N ARG A 34 -5.45 0.53 -7.97
CA ARG A 34 -6.22 0.99 -9.13
C ARG A 34 -7.60 0.33 -9.22
N ASP A 35 -7.77 -0.79 -8.54
CA ASP A 35 -9.02 -1.51 -8.40
C ASP A 35 -9.59 -1.30 -6.98
N PRO A 36 -10.48 -0.31 -6.78
CA PRO A 36 -11.10 -0.04 -5.49
C PRO A 36 -12.22 -1.03 -5.10
N ASP A 37 -12.62 -1.90 -6.03
CA ASP A 37 -13.64 -2.95 -5.84
C ASP A 37 -13.04 -4.30 -5.42
N ALA A 38 -11.71 -4.46 -5.51
CA ALA A 38 -11.04 -5.61 -4.93
C ALA A 38 -11.13 -5.58 -3.38
N ASP A 39 -11.32 -6.74 -2.75
CA ASP A 39 -11.49 -6.96 -1.29
C ASP A 39 -10.28 -6.53 -0.40
N HIS A 40 -9.35 -5.73 -0.94
CA HIS A 40 -8.11 -5.30 -0.31
C HIS A 40 -8.14 -3.82 0.10
N ALA A 41 -7.26 -3.44 1.03
CA ALA A 41 -7.13 -2.04 1.46
C ALA A 41 -6.78 -1.14 0.26
N PRO A 42 -7.58 -0.10 -0.03
CA PRO A 42 -7.42 0.70 -1.24
C PRO A 42 -6.17 1.60 -1.21
N THR A 43 -5.58 1.84 -0.04
CA THR A 43 -4.43 2.73 0.12
C THR A 43 -3.45 2.16 1.15
N VAL A 44 -2.20 1.98 0.75
CA VAL A 44 -1.05 1.56 1.58
C VAL A 44 -0.14 2.77 1.78
N ILE A 45 0.19 3.09 3.03
CA ILE A 45 1.07 4.23 3.37
C ILE A 45 2.07 3.75 4.42
N HIS A 46 3.37 3.89 4.12
CA HIS A 46 4.44 3.55 5.05
C HIS A 46 5.61 4.52 4.91
N ASP A 47 6.32 4.78 5.99
CA ASP A 47 7.61 5.49 5.97
C ASP A 47 8.76 4.56 5.57
N SER A 48 8.68 3.27 5.94
CA SER A 48 9.65 2.25 5.58
C SER A 48 9.30 1.56 4.26
N ILE A 49 10.30 1.40 3.39
CA ILE A 49 10.14 0.69 2.12
C ILE A 49 9.89 -0.80 2.31
N GLU A 50 10.47 -1.41 3.33
CA GLU A 50 10.31 -2.85 3.57
C GLU A 50 8.86 -3.19 3.93
N ALA A 51 8.27 -2.42 4.86
CA ALA A 51 6.86 -2.53 5.20
C ALA A 51 5.95 -2.21 4.01
N PHE A 52 6.33 -1.22 3.20
CA PHE A 52 5.60 -0.85 1.99
C PHE A 52 5.54 -1.97 0.95
N VAL A 53 6.67 -2.62 0.68
CA VAL A 53 6.73 -3.73 -0.29
C VAL A 53 5.99 -4.95 0.25
N HIS A 54 6.14 -5.25 1.53
CA HIS A 54 5.41 -6.34 2.18
C HIS A 54 3.90 -6.21 2.00
N ASP A 55 3.35 -5.02 2.24
CA ASP A 55 1.92 -4.73 2.06
C ASP A 55 1.52 -4.65 0.57
N LEU A 56 2.43 -4.36 -0.36
CA LEU A 56 2.14 -4.42 -1.80
C LEU A 56 2.02 -5.87 -2.30
N GLU A 57 2.85 -6.77 -1.78
CA GLU A 57 2.86 -8.20 -2.11
C GLU A 57 1.74 -8.95 -1.39
N ASN A 58 1.52 -8.62 -0.12
CA ASN A 58 0.47 -9.17 0.73
C ASN A 58 -0.47 -8.04 1.18
N PRO A 59 -1.33 -7.52 0.28
CA PRO A 59 -2.24 -6.44 0.63
C PRO A 59 -3.12 -6.86 1.80
N PRO A 60 -3.09 -6.11 2.92
CA PRO A 60 -3.94 -6.42 4.05
C PRO A 60 -5.41 -6.41 3.59
N ALA A 61 -6.19 -7.35 4.12
CA ALA A 61 -7.63 -7.35 3.94
C ALA A 61 -8.17 -5.97 4.35
N ARG A 62 -9.10 -5.42 3.55
CA ARG A 62 -9.60 -4.05 3.65
C ARG A 62 -9.73 -3.61 5.12
N ALA A 63 -8.99 -2.57 5.52
CA ALA A 63 -9.10 -1.92 6.84
C ALA A 63 -10.50 -1.29 7.12
N GLY A 64 -11.47 -1.54 6.23
CA GLY A 64 -12.88 -1.19 6.35
C GLY A 64 -13.79 -2.35 6.77
N ARG A 65 -13.29 -3.54 7.11
CA ARG A 65 -14.05 -4.40 8.02
C ARG A 65 -13.79 -3.86 9.42
N PRO A 66 -14.79 -3.36 10.17
CA PRO A 66 -14.65 -3.38 11.61
C PRO A 66 -14.29 -4.82 11.93
N SER A 67 -13.14 -5.02 12.56
CA SER A 67 -12.92 -6.22 13.36
C SER A 67 -14.16 -6.34 14.23
N ARG A 68 -15.10 -7.21 13.84
CA ARG A 68 -16.17 -7.62 14.73
C ARG A 68 -15.41 -8.07 15.96
N PRO A 69 -15.55 -7.41 17.13
CA PRO A 69 -14.91 -7.90 18.32
C PRO A 69 -15.38 -9.34 18.45
N HIS A 70 -14.44 -10.28 18.59
CA HIS A 70 -14.79 -11.61 19.08
C HIS A 70 -15.62 -11.35 20.35
N PRO A 71 -16.89 -11.80 20.43
CA PRO A 71 -17.59 -11.72 21.68
C PRO A 71 -16.84 -12.63 22.64
N SER A 72 -16.15 -12.01 23.60
CA SER A 72 -15.75 -12.66 24.84
C SER A 72 -17.02 -13.18 25.50
N SER A 73 -17.16 -14.50 25.58
CA SER A 73 -18.12 -15.27 26.39
C SER A 73 -17.70 -16.74 26.24
N THR A 74 -17.38 -17.55 27.24
CA THR A 74 -17.57 -17.51 28.71
C THR A 74 -16.54 -18.47 29.31
#